data_AF-A0A9Q3BXI8-F1
#
_entry.id   AF-A0A9Q3BXI8-F1
#
_cell.length_a   1.000
_cell.length_b   1.000
_cell.length_c   1.000
_cell.angle_alpha   90.00
_cell.angle_beta   90.00
_cell.angle_gamma   90.00
#
_symmetry.space_group_name_H-M   'P 1'
#
loop_
_entity.id
_entity.type
_entity.pdbx_description
1 polymer ?
#
loop_
_entity_poly.entity_id
_entity_poly.type
_entity_poly.pdbx_seq_one_letter_code
_entity_poly.pdbx_strand_id
1 'polypeptide(L)'
;MKTYAKHKQCGILFQLLQQKYRSPELEHQLGESWLREYKDKKSFLINGLLYHREKHTSALTVVDRDHISLILQEFHDFPYMGHMSEDRTKERVERTVWWPKWEQDLGEYIKTCEGCQKANRKHGENMGYFNT
;
A
#
# COMPACT_ATOMS: atom_id res chain seq x y z
N MET A 1 17.37 -4.11 -3.77
CA MET A 1 17.59 -4.03 -2.31
C MET A 1 16.31 -4.51 -1.62
N LYS A 2 16.38 -5.42 -0.62
CA LYS A 2 15.17 -5.93 0.07
C LYS A 2 14.60 -4.82 0.97
N THR A 3 13.58 -4.10 0.49
CA THR A 3 12.99 -2.91 1.14
C THR A 3 12.40 -3.18 2.53
N TYR A 4 12.23 -4.45 2.91
CA TYR A 4 11.63 -4.89 4.17
C TYR A 4 12.64 -5.48 5.18
N ALA A 5 13.94 -5.55 4.85
CA ALA A 5 14.94 -6.26 5.67
C ALA A 5 15.13 -5.66 7.08
N LYS A 6 14.82 -4.38 7.28
CA LYS A 6 14.95 -3.69 8.57
C LYS A 6 13.67 -3.74 9.42
N HIS A 7 12.54 -4.14 8.83
CA HIS A 7 11.26 -4.12 9.53
C HIS A 7 11.03 -5.44 10.26
N LYS A 8 10.96 -5.37 11.60
CA LYS A 8 10.86 -6.55 12.48
C LYS A 8 9.77 -7.53 12.05
N GLN A 9 8.57 -7.03 11.72
CA GLN A 9 7.43 -7.86 11.33
C GLN A 9 7.65 -8.60 10.00
N CYS A 10 8.28 -7.95 9.03
CA CYS A 10 8.60 -8.59 7.75
C CYS A 10 9.72 -9.62 7.89
N GLY A 11 10.69 -9.37 8.78
CA GLY A 11 11.73 -10.35 9.11
C GLY A 11 11.13 -11.64 9.68
N ILE A 12 10.22 -11.51 10.65
CA ILE A 12 9.52 -12.65 11.26
C ILE A 12 8.66 -13.37 10.20
N LEU A 13 7.87 -12.62 9.41
CA LEU A 13 7.03 -13.20 8.36
C LEU A 13 7.86 -13.91 7.29
N PHE A 14 9.00 -13.32 6.90
CA PHE A 14 9.94 -13.94 5.97
C PHE A 14 10.48 -15.27 6.51
N GLN A 15 10.88 -15.32 7.79
CA GLN A 15 11.32 -16.55 8.44
C GLN A 15 10.21 -17.60 8.48
N LEU A 16 9.00 -17.22 8.89
CA LEU A 16 7.83 -18.11 8.91
C LEU A 16 7.51 -18.73 7.55
N LEU A 17 7.66 -17.96 6.47
CA LEU A 17 7.40 -18.41 5.10
C LEU A 17 8.55 -19.26 4.52
N GLN A 18 9.76 -19.15 5.05
CA GLN A 18 10.90 -19.99 4.66
C GLN A 18 10.94 -21.34 5.38
N GLN A 19 10.33 -21.41 6.56
CA GLN A 19 10.35 -22.63 7.37
C GLN A 19 9.44 -23.70 6.77
N LYS A 20 9.95 -24.95 6.71
CA LYS A 20 9.15 -26.12 6.31
C LYS A 20 8.08 -26.50 7.34
N TYR A 21 8.24 -26.07 8.59
CA TYR A 21 7.38 -26.44 9.72
C TYR A 21 6.83 -25.20 10.39
N ARG A 22 5.62 -25.33 10.93
CA ARG A 22 4.95 -24.28 11.70
C ARG A 22 5.76 -23.95 12.97
N SER A 23 5.94 -22.65 13.25
CA SER A 23 6.62 -22.17 14.45
C SER A 23 5.71 -21.25 15.26
N PRO A 24 5.03 -21.78 16.30
CA PRO A 24 4.15 -20.98 17.16
C PRO A 24 4.86 -19.80 17.84
N GLU A 25 6.13 -19.97 18.18
CA GLU A 25 6.96 -18.92 18.79
C GLU A 25 7.06 -17.68 17.88
N LEU A 26 7.33 -17.90 16.59
CA LEU A 26 7.41 -16.79 15.63
C LEU A 26 6.02 -16.19 15.34
N GLU A 27 4.95 -16.99 15.36
CA GLU A 27 3.57 -16.49 15.24
C GLU A 27 3.22 -15.51 16.36
N HIS A 28 3.65 -15.78 17.60
CA HIS A 28 3.41 -14.89 18.74
C HIS A 28 4.15 -13.55 18.65
N GLN A 29 5.21 -13.47 17.86
CA GLN A 29 5.98 -12.24 17.66
C GLN A 29 5.43 -11.36 16.53
N LEU A 30 4.50 -11.89 15.72
CA LEU A 30 3.77 -11.10 14.74
C LEU A 30 2.72 -10.21 15.44
N GLY A 31 2.66 -8.95 15.02
CA GLY A 31 1.57 -8.05 15.38
C GLY A 31 0.26 -8.53 14.77
N GLU A 32 -0.86 -8.14 15.38
CA GLU A 32 -2.19 -8.68 15.06
C GLU A 32 -2.53 -8.64 13.57
N SER A 33 -2.29 -7.51 12.89
CA SER A 33 -2.56 -7.37 11.45
C SER A 33 -1.73 -8.36 10.64
N TRP A 34 -0.43 -8.50 10.91
CA TRP A 34 0.46 -9.40 10.18
C TRP A 34 0.12 -10.87 10.43
N LEU A 35 -0.23 -11.21 11.68
CA LEU A 35 -0.63 -12.57 12.05
C LEU A 35 -1.91 -13.01 11.33
N ARG A 36 -2.89 -12.10 11.21
CA ARG A 36 -4.13 -12.35 10.46
C ARG A 36 -3.83 -12.67 9.00
N GLU A 37 -3.08 -11.81 8.31
CA GLU A 37 -2.75 -12.02 6.89
C GLU A 37 -1.92 -13.30 6.66
N TYR A 38 -1.06 -13.67 7.62
CA TYR A 38 -0.31 -14.92 7.58
C TYR A 38 -1.24 -16.14 7.69
N LYS A 39 -2.16 -16.15 8.67
CA LYS A 39 -3.14 -17.24 8.86
C LYS A 39 -4.08 -17.40 7.66
N ASP A 40 -4.44 -16.29 7.03
CA ASP A 40 -5.27 -16.26 5.81
C ASP A 40 -4.50 -16.70 4.55
N LYS A 41 -3.21 -17.08 4.68
CA LYS A 41 -2.32 -17.49 3.59
C LYS A 41 -2.28 -16.47 2.45
N LYS A 42 -2.32 -15.19 2.81
CA LYS A 42 -2.22 -14.09 1.86
C LYS A 42 -0.78 -13.69 1.59
N SER A 43 0.17 -14.04 2.46
CA SER A 43 1.59 -13.70 2.25
C SER A 43 2.38 -14.88 1.71
N PHE A 44 3.30 -14.62 0.78
CA PHE A 44 4.15 -15.64 0.17
C PHE A 44 5.47 -15.05 -0.36
N LEU A 45 6.44 -15.91 -0.67
CA LEU A 45 7.75 -15.51 -1.14
C LEU A 45 7.93 -15.86 -2.63
N ILE A 46 8.41 -14.90 -3.42
CA ILE A 46 8.89 -15.12 -4.79
C ILE A 46 10.29 -14.54 -4.90
N ASN A 47 11.28 -15.34 -5.32
CA ASN A 47 12.67 -14.90 -5.49
C ASN A 47 13.26 -14.18 -4.25
N GLY A 48 12.82 -14.62 -3.06
CA GLY A 48 13.23 -14.02 -1.79
C GLY A 48 12.62 -12.64 -1.50
N LEU A 49 11.63 -12.20 -2.27
CA LEU A 49 10.77 -11.03 -2.06
C LEU A 49 9.42 -11.44 -1.46
N LEU A 50 8.90 -10.62 -0.55
CA LEU A 50 7.63 -10.83 0.12
C LEU A 50 6.49 -10.23 -0.71
N TYR A 51 5.51 -11.06 -1.06
CA TYR A 51 4.31 -10.66 -1.76
C TYR A 51 3.07 -10.88 -0.90
N HIS A 52 2.10 -9.99 -1.09
CA HIS A 52 0.77 -10.09 -0.52
C HIS A 52 -0.24 -10.37 -1.63
N ARG A 53 -1.09 -11.37 -1.43
CA ARG A 53 -2.13 -11.80 -2.35
C ARG A 53 -3.45 -11.20 -1.93
N GLU A 54 -4.06 -10.49 -2.87
CA GLU A 54 -5.47 -10.13 -2.84
C GLU A 54 -6.27 -10.99 -3.82
N LYS A 55 -7.61 -10.83 -3.84
CA LYS A 55 -8.53 -11.71 -4.60
C LYS A 55 -8.08 -12.01 -6.04
N HIS A 56 -7.56 -11.01 -6.74
CA HIS A 56 -7.17 -11.12 -8.16
C HIS A 56 -5.77 -10.57 -8.46
N THR A 57 -5.01 -10.17 -7.44
CA THR A 57 -3.73 -9.48 -7.61
C THR A 57 -2.70 -9.97 -6.60
N SER A 58 -1.42 -9.70 -6.88
CA SER A 58 -0.34 -9.95 -5.94
C SER A 58 0.59 -8.76 -5.96
N ALA A 59 0.78 -8.17 -4.78
CA ALA A 59 1.44 -6.90 -4.60
C ALA A 59 2.70 -7.07 -3.75
N LEU A 60 3.76 -6.34 -4.10
CA LEU A 60 5.03 -6.40 -3.36
C LEU A 60 4.86 -5.77 -1.98
N THR A 61 5.28 -6.47 -0.93
CA THR A 61 5.21 -5.93 0.43
C THR A 61 6.27 -4.85 0.64
N VAL A 62 5.83 -3.65 1.01
CA VAL A 62 6.67 -2.50 1.36
C VAL A 62 6.37 -2.11 2.81
N VAL A 63 7.36 -1.63 3.56
CA VAL A 63 7.17 -1.29 4.99
C VAL A 63 8.03 -0.13 5.45
N ASP A 64 9.02 0.24 4.64
CA ASP A 64 9.84 1.41 4.88
C ASP A 64 9.03 2.66 4.52
N ARG A 65 8.89 3.59 5.47
CA ARG A 65 8.05 4.79 5.29
C ARG A 65 8.62 5.71 4.21
N ASP A 66 9.94 5.79 4.07
CA ASP A 66 10.56 6.63 3.03
C ASP A 66 10.24 6.06 1.65
N HIS A 67 10.30 4.73 1.49
CA HIS A 67 9.89 4.07 0.25
C HIS A 67 8.38 4.23 -0.01
N ILE A 68 7.53 4.11 1.02
CA ILE A 68 6.08 4.32 0.88
C ILE A 68 5.80 5.73 0.37
N SER A 69 6.40 6.76 0.98
CA SER A 69 6.25 8.15 0.55
C SER A 69 6.70 8.36 -0.90
N LEU A 70 7.85 7.80 -1.29
CA LEU A 70 8.34 7.85 -2.67
C LEU A 70 7.38 7.17 -3.65
N ILE A 71 6.84 5.99 -3.32
CA ILE A 71 5.88 5.28 -4.18
C ILE A 71 4.59 6.08 -4.33
N LEU A 72 4.06 6.63 -3.24
CA LEU A 72 2.86 7.47 -3.28
C LEU A 72 3.09 8.69 -4.17
N GLN A 73 4.24 9.35 -4.04
CA GLN A 73 4.64 10.46 -4.89
C GLN A 73 4.76 10.03 -6.37
N GLU A 74 5.47 8.94 -6.67
CA GLU A 74 5.64 8.45 -8.03
C GLU A 74 4.31 8.03 -8.68
N PHE A 75 3.39 7.45 -7.91
CA PHE A 75 2.11 6.98 -8.44
C PHE A 75 1.09 8.10 -8.59
N HIS A 76 1.20 9.16 -7.79
CA HIS A 76 0.29 10.29 -7.80
C HIS A 76 0.78 11.45 -8.70
N ASP A 77 2.06 11.83 -8.61
CA ASP A 77 2.60 13.06 -9.21
C ASP A 77 3.14 12.85 -10.64
N PHE A 78 2.99 11.65 -11.22
CA PHE A 78 3.60 11.34 -12.52
C PHE A 78 3.05 12.27 -13.63
N PRO A 79 3.90 13.15 -14.22
CA PRO A 79 3.43 14.30 -15.00
C PRO A 79 2.80 13.92 -16.35
N TYR A 80 3.12 12.75 -16.89
CA TYR A 80 2.61 12.29 -18.19
C TYR A 80 1.21 11.68 -18.14
N MET A 81 0.61 11.63 -16.95
CA MET A 81 -0.61 10.87 -16.75
C MET A 81 -1.90 11.70 -16.66
N GLY A 82 -1.80 13.02 -16.84
CA GLY A 82 -2.94 13.94 -16.97
C GLY A 82 -3.85 13.94 -15.75
N HIS A 83 -3.67 14.89 -14.81
CA HIS A 83 -4.50 15.10 -13.61
C HIS A 83 -5.22 13.83 -13.12
N MET A 84 -4.45 12.82 -12.69
CA MET A 84 -4.99 11.51 -12.33
C MET A 84 -5.95 11.62 -11.14
N SER A 85 -7.11 10.96 -11.26
CA SER A 85 -8.04 10.79 -10.15
C SER A 85 -7.42 9.91 -9.06
N GLU A 86 -7.80 10.17 -7.81
CA GLU A 86 -7.52 9.35 -6.62
C GLU A 86 -7.69 7.84 -6.91
N ASP A 87 -8.72 7.49 -7.68
CA ASP A 87 -9.02 6.11 -8.06
C ASP A 87 -7.90 5.42 -8.84
N ARG A 88 -7.19 6.14 -9.73
CA ARG A 88 -6.09 5.55 -10.51
C ARG A 88 -4.86 5.31 -9.66
N THR A 89 -4.54 6.23 -8.76
CA THR A 89 -3.46 6.04 -7.79
C THR A 89 -3.80 4.84 -6.89
N LYS A 90 -5.06 4.74 -6.45
CA LYS A 90 -5.55 3.60 -5.67
C LYS A 90 -5.38 2.27 -6.41
N GLU A 91 -5.86 2.17 -7.65
CA GLU A 91 -5.71 0.96 -8.47
C GLU A 91 -4.24 0.55 -8.62
N ARG A 92 -3.35 1.54 -8.83
CA ARG A 92 -1.92 1.28 -9.03
C ARG A 92 -1.24 0.80 -7.76
N VAL A 93 -1.55 1.39 -6.60
CA VAL A 93 -1.08 0.91 -5.30
C VAL A 93 -1.56 -0.52 -5.10
N GLU A 94 -2.87 -0.77 -5.17
CA GLU A 94 -3.48 -2.09 -4.95
C GLU A 94 -2.87 -3.21 -5.81
N ARG A 95 -2.53 -2.89 -7.06
CA ARG A 95 -1.99 -3.88 -8.01
C ARG A 95 -0.49 -4.11 -7.88
N THR A 96 0.26 -3.17 -7.29
CA THR A 96 1.73 -3.18 -7.37
C THR A 96 2.38 -3.42 -6.01
N VAL A 97 1.86 -2.78 -4.95
CA VAL A 97 2.50 -2.74 -3.63
C VAL A 97 1.48 -2.87 -2.51
N TRP A 98 1.90 -3.41 -1.38
CA TRP A 98 1.03 -3.62 -0.22
C TRP A 98 1.77 -3.33 1.08
N TRP A 99 1.05 -2.72 2.02
CA TRP A 99 1.45 -2.60 3.42
C TRP A 99 0.20 -2.50 4.30
N PRO A 100 0.30 -2.79 5.61
CA PRO A 100 -0.83 -2.61 6.51
C PRO A 100 -1.31 -1.15 6.47
N LYS A 101 -2.61 -0.96 6.30
CA LYS A 101 -3.26 0.37 6.23
C LYS A 101 -2.86 1.24 5.03
N TRP A 102 -2.44 0.63 3.92
CA TRP A 102 -2.07 1.37 2.71
C TRP A 102 -3.18 2.30 2.18
N GLU A 103 -4.45 1.90 2.28
CA GLU A 103 -5.58 2.75 1.87
C GLU A 103 -5.68 4.03 2.71
N GLN A 104 -5.41 3.93 4.02
CA GLN A 104 -5.41 5.08 4.92
C GLN A 104 -4.27 6.03 4.58
N ASP A 105 -3.04 5.50 4.44
CA ASP A 105 -1.87 6.31 4.11
C ASP A 105 -2.02 7.00 2.74
N LEU A 106 -2.59 6.30 1.75
CA LEU A 106 -2.90 6.89 0.44
C LEU A 106 -3.93 8.03 0.56
N GLY A 107 -5.01 7.81 1.30
CA GLY A 107 -6.03 8.84 1.51
C GLY A 107 -5.49 10.06 2.24
N GLU A 108 -4.61 9.88 3.22
CA GLU A 108 -3.91 10.97 3.91
C GLU A 108 -2.99 11.73 2.94
N TYR A 109 -2.21 11.01 2.13
CA TYR A 109 -1.33 11.61 1.11
C TYR A 109 -2.10 12.50 0.13
N ILE A 110 -3.17 11.98 -0.47
CA ILE A 110 -4.00 12.72 -1.44
C ILE A 110 -4.65 13.94 -0.78
N LYS A 111 -5.15 13.81 0.46
CA LYS A 111 -5.71 14.93 1.21
C LYS A 111 -4.71 16.06 1.43
N THR A 112 -3.42 15.75 1.55
CA THR A 112 -2.36 16.77 1.69
C THR A 112 -1.86 17.35 0.36
N CYS A 113 -2.28 16.80 -0.78
CA CYS A 113 -1.84 17.29 -2.09
C CYS A 113 -2.50 18.63 -2.45
N GLU A 114 -1.71 19.69 -2.59
CA GLU A 114 -2.21 21.01 -3.00
C GLU A 114 -2.91 21.00 -4.37
N GLY A 115 -2.42 20.19 -5.31
CA GLY A 115 -3.00 20.09 -6.65
C GLY A 115 -4.44 19.58 -6.60
N CYS A 116 -4.68 18.50 -5.85
CA CYS A 116 -6.00 17.92 -5.63
C CYS A 116 -6.92 18.86 -4.84
N GLN A 117 -6.39 19.51 -3.79
CA GLN A 117 -7.16 20.49 -3.01
C GLN A 117 -7.64 21.67 -3.88
N LYS A 118 -6.77 22.21 -4.74
CA LYS A 118 -7.12 23.30 -5.67
C LYS A 118 -8.17 22.85 -6.70
N ALA A 119 -8.04 21.63 -7.24
CA ALA A 119 -8.99 21.09 -8.20
C ALA A 119 -10.39 20.86 -7.58
N ASN A 120 -10.48 20.33 -6.36
CA ASN A 120 -11.76 20.09 -5.68
C ASN A 120 -12.50 21.39 -5.33
N ARG A 121 -11.78 22.45 -4.93
CA ARG A 121 -12.40 23.77 -4.68
C ARG A 121 -13.09 24.34 -5.91
N LYS A 122 -12.46 24.24 -7.09
CA LYS A 122 -13.03 24.71 -8.36
C LYS A 122 -14.31 23.98 -8.76
N HIS A 123 -14.47 22.70 -8.39
CA HIS A 123 -15.70 21.95 -8.66
C HIS A 123 -16.85 22.34 -7.73
N GLY A 124 -16.56 22.72 -6.47
CA GLY A 124 -17.58 23.20 -5.53
C GLY A 124 -18.18 24.57 -5.92
N GLU A 125 -17.38 25.44 -6.54
CA GLU A 125 -17.80 26.78 -6.98
C GLU A 125 -18.68 26.74 -8.26
N ASN A 126 -18.53 25.71 -9.10
CA ASN A 126 -19.31 25.57 -10.35
C ASN A 126 -20.68 24.89 -10.17
N MET A 127 -20.99 24.35 -8.99
CA MET A 127 -22.30 23.76 -8.65
C MET A 127 -23.31 24.80 -8.12
N GLY A 128 -23.15 26.08 -8.48
CA GLY A 128 -23.98 27.20 -8.01
C GLY A 128 -24.81 27.91 -9.08
N TYR A 129 -24.77 27.50 -10.35
CA TYR A 129 -25.42 28.24 -11.45
C TYR A 129 -26.13 27.33 -12.46
N PHE A 130 -27.09 26.52 -12.01
CA PHE A 130 -28.16 26.02 -12.88
C PHE A 130 -29.49 26.13 -12.15
N ASN A 131 -30.06 27.34 -12.18
CA ASN A 131 -31.49 27.58 -12.06
C ASN A 131 -31.84 28.72 -13.03
N THR A 132 -32.36 28.33 -14.19
CA THR A 132 -33.18 29.15 -15.08
C THR A 132 -34.33 28.28 -15.54
#